data_AF-W9AQE6-F1
#
_entry.id   AF-W9AQE6-F1
#
_cell.length_a   1.000
_cell.length_b   1.000
_cell.length_c   1.000
_cell.angle_alpha   90.00
_cell.angle_beta   90.00
_cell.angle_gamma   90.00
#
_symmetry.space_group_name_H-M   'P 1'
#
loop_
_entity.id
_entity.type
_entity.pdbx_description
1 polymer ?
#
loop_
_entity_poly.entity_id
_entity_poly.type
_entity_poly.pdbx_seq_one_letter_code
_entity_poly.pdbx_strand_id
1 'polypeptide(L)'
;MTALSHTDDPSAPAYTDRVTSLTEAMSRLSFDPYVDIDWDAPENALDANDSRWQLDPEAAPLAATEWYGRQSPQRRIDMGRWMTANILKVTLQFEMMLIRGVVHYAGTLPNGAQVFRYLLHELSDECHHIQMFQEFVNRTREDVPGMRRASRIFGPIIAFIGGYANVFLFIGVLCGEQPLHFQQTLQHRGAAQVPPLLNRVTSIHLAEEARHITFADIHLAQRIQGAGRIRRALYAITFPFFLRWLIGEMLTPPRAFVRQFDVPRRVFKAAYWRSTYSRRLMAESAADVRRLADELGLRTAWSRWIWRLLGIDGRLPRYRGEPDRSPAIGLVNELRGVVWARMAAAAAMAGVALSVTPDGMRIIGVAAAGAGIWATYHALRHRRGGVVGNQPFEWPRLLVWVTVCVAMIPAGGLIGLALVVFTILAVAEWMPTP
;
A
#
# COMPACT_ATOMS: atom_id res chain seq x y z
N MET A 1 43.22 29.11 19.39
CA MET A 1 42.60 28.48 20.58
C MET A 1 41.11 28.80 20.52
N THR A 2 40.32 27.94 19.86
CA THR A 2 38.86 28.05 19.82
C THR A 2 38.31 26.65 19.67
N ALA A 3 37.46 26.27 20.62
CA ALA A 3 37.13 24.92 21.02
C ALA A 3 36.56 24.02 19.91
N LEU A 4 37.25 22.90 19.70
CA LEU A 4 36.64 21.66 19.21
C LEU A 4 35.78 21.11 20.36
N SER A 5 34.46 21.28 20.31
CA SER A 5 33.55 20.47 21.11
C SER A 5 33.15 19.24 20.28
N HIS A 6 34.11 18.33 20.08
CA HIS A 6 33.78 16.95 19.76
C HIS A 6 33.21 16.33 21.04
N THR A 7 31.89 16.39 21.18
CA THR A 7 31.19 15.39 21.97
C THR A 7 31.34 14.08 21.20
N ASP A 8 32.39 13.32 21.51
CA ASP A 8 32.59 11.97 21.00
C ASP A 8 31.47 11.08 21.55
N ASP A 9 30.37 11.04 20.81
CA ASP A 9 29.39 9.99 20.89
C ASP A 9 30.09 8.70 20.41
N PRO A 10 30.26 7.67 21.26
CA PRO A 10 30.92 6.43 20.85
C PRO A 10 30.19 5.69 19.71
N SER A 11 28.96 6.08 19.37
CA SER A 11 28.26 5.61 18.18
C SER A 11 28.62 6.35 16.88
N ALA A 12 29.19 7.56 16.96
CA ALA A 12 29.50 8.39 15.79
C ALA A 12 30.62 7.81 14.90
N PRO A 13 31.71 7.23 15.42
CA PRO A 13 32.69 6.51 14.59
C PRO A 13 32.04 5.32 13.88
N ALA A 14 31.25 4.52 14.60
CA ALA A 14 30.56 3.36 14.04
C ALA A 14 29.51 3.72 12.98
N TYR A 15 28.79 4.84 13.13
CA TYR A 15 27.85 5.34 12.11
C TYR A 15 28.59 5.76 10.84
N THR A 16 29.63 6.57 11.02
CA THR A 16 30.46 7.14 9.95
C THR A 16 31.12 6.04 9.11
N ASP A 17 31.71 5.03 9.76
CA ASP A 17 32.33 3.87 9.09
C ASP A 17 31.32 3.06 8.27
N ARG A 18 30.08 2.90 8.78
CA ARG A 18 29.01 2.21 8.04
C ARG A 18 28.57 2.99 6.81
N VAL A 19 28.44 4.31 6.90
CA VAL A 19 28.12 5.17 5.75
C VAL A 19 29.23 5.12 4.71
N THR A 20 30.50 5.19 5.14
CA THR A 20 31.66 5.04 4.24
C THR A 20 31.65 3.68 3.55
N SER A 21 31.46 2.60 4.29
CA SER A 21 31.41 1.24 3.75
C SER A 21 30.31 1.07 2.68
N LEU A 22 29.13 1.64 2.91
CA LEU A 22 28.04 1.65 1.94
C LEU A 22 28.40 2.46 0.68
N THR A 23 28.97 3.64 0.86
CA THR A 23 29.40 4.52 -0.24
C THR A 23 30.45 3.84 -1.12
N GLU A 24 31.43 3.15 -0.51
CA GLU A 24 32.42 2.38 -1.23
C GLU A 24 31.82 1.18 -1.97
N ALA A 25 30.81 0.52 -1.37
CA ALA A 25 30.11 -0.58 -2.04
C ALA A 25 29.38 -0.09 -3.30
N MET A 26 28.71 1.06 -3.22
CA MET A 26 28.06 1.70 -4.38
C MET A 26 29.08 2.10 -5.46
N SER A 27 30.26 2.56 -5.07
CA SER A 27 31.33 2.89 -6.02
C SER A 27 31.90 1.67 -6.74
N ARG A 28 31.85 0.48 -6.12
CA ARG A 28 32.36 -0.78 -6.70
C ARG A 28 31.33 -1.48 -7.57
N LEU A 29 30.05 -1.32 -7.27
CA LEU A 29 28.95 -1.99 -7.94
C LEU A 29 27.79 -1.03 -8.14
N SER A 30 27.74 -0.47 -9.35
CA SER A 30 26.66 0.38 -9.88
C SER A 30 26.25 -0.15 -11.24
N PHE A 31 24.97 -0.05 -11.57
CA PHE A 31 24.47 -0.43 -12.89
C PHE A 31 24.08 0.80 -13.71
N ASP A 32 24.49 0.83 -14.99
CA ASP A 32 23.98 1.77 -15.98
C ASP A 32 22.95 1.03 -16.86
N PRO A 33 21.70 1.50 -16.92
CA PRO A 33 20.64 0.77 -17.58
C PRO A 33 20.86 0.63 -19.08
N TYR A 34 21.61 1.51 -19.74
CA TYR A 34 21.88 1.45 -21.18
C TYR A 34 23.18 0.71 -21.53
N VAL A 35 23.99 0.36 -20.53
CA VAL A 35 25.18 -0.47 -20.71
C VAL A 35 24.92 -1.91 -20.24
N ASP A 36 24.27 -2.08 -19.09
CA ASP A 36 24.12 -3.37 -18.41
C ASP A 36 22.85 -4.15 -18.80
N ILE A 37 21.99 -3.56 -19.63
CA ILE A 37 20.80 -4.21 -20.16
C ILE A 37 20.87 -4.16 -21.69
N ASP A 38 20.94 -5.34 -22.31
CA ASP A 38 20.75 -5.47 -23.75
C ASP A 38 19.26 -5.39 -24.07
N TRP A 39 18.74 -4.16 -24.18
CA TRP A 39 17.32 -3.90 -24.39
C TRP A 39 16.77 -4.52 -25.69
N ASP A 40 17.63 -4.71 -26.69
CA ASP A 40 17.27 -5.16 -28.04
C ASP A 40 17.52 -6.66 -28.26
N ALA A 41 18.05 -7.36 -27.25
CA ALA A 41 18.15 -8.82 -27.25
C ALA A 41 16.79 -9.46 -27.56
N PRO A 42 16.71 -10.46 -28.45
CA PRO A 42 15.44 -11.10 -28.84
C PRO A 42 14.61 -11.63 -27.66
N GLU A 43 15.26 -12.14 -26.62
CA GLU A 43 14.63 -12.64 -25.39
C GLU A 43 14.00 -11.53 -24.53
N ASN A 44 14.45 -10.28 -24.70
CA ASN A 44 13.96 -9.10 -23.99
C ASN A 44 12.79 -8.42 -24.74
N ALA A 45 12.40 -8.93 -25.91
CA ALA A 45 11.23 -8.45 -26.62
C ALA A 45 9.95 -8.61 -25.78
N LEU A 46 9.23 -7.51 -25.58
CA LEU A 46 7.96 -7.49 -24.83
C LEU A 46 6.78 -7.85 -25.75
N ASP A 47 6.64 -9.14 -26.06
CA ASP A 47 5.51 -9.65 -26.85
C ASP A 47 4.18 -9.43 -26.10
N ALA A 48 3.19 -8.89 -26.82
CA ALA A 48 1.85 -8.64 -26.31
C ALA A 48 1.03 -9.92 -26.04
N ASN A 49 1.47 -11.06 -26.56
CA ASN A 49 0.83 -12.37 -26.37
C ASN A 49 1.61 -13.30 -25.43
N ASP A 50 2.68 -12.80 -24.80
CA ASP A 50 3.48 -13.59 -23.88
C ASP A 50 2.66 -13.99 -22.65
N SER A 51 2.51 -15.30 -22.43
CA SER A 51 1.72 -15.84 -21.33
C SER A 51 2.31 -15.52 -19.94
N ARG A 52 3.60 -15.17 -19.88
CA ARG A 52 4.33 -14.74 -18.67
C ARG A 52 3.85 -13.39 -18.11
N TRP A 53 3.05 -12.63 -18.86
CA TRP A 53 2.44 -11.42 -18.33
C TRP A 53 1.32 -11.70 -17.33
N GLN A 54 0.75 -12.90 -17.33
CA GLN A 54 -0.35 -13.22 -16.43
C GLN A 54 0.03 -13.00 -14.97
N LEU A 55 -0.91 -12.42 -14.24
CA LEU A 55 -0.74 -12.10 -12.83
C LEU A 55 -0.61 -13.37 -11.97
N ASP A 56 0.38 -13.37 -11.09
CA ASP A 56 0.59 -14.42 -10.09
C ASP A 56 -0.35 -14.21 -8.87
N PRO A 57 -1.16 -15.21 -8.45
CA PRO A 57 -1.98 -15.13 -7.25
C PRO A 57 -1.19 -14.93 -5.94
N GLU A 58 0.11 -15.19 -5.89
CA GLU A 58 0.94 -14.88 -4.72
C GLU A 58 1.33 -13.40 -4.63
N ALA A 59 1.49 -12.73 -5.77
CA ALA A 59 1.95 -11.33 -5.84
C ALA A 59 0.82 -10.32 -6.13
N ALA A 60 -0.27 -10.75 -6.77
CA ALA A 60 -1.34 -9.90 -7.25
C ALA A 60 -2.72 -10.37 -6.73
N PRO A 61 -3.35 -9.64 -5.77
CA PRO A 61 -4.61 -10.07 -5.19
C PRO A 61 -5.78 -10.25 -6.16
N LEU A 62 -5.77 -9.56 -7.29
CA LEU A 62 -6.78 -9.72 -8.32
C LEU A 62 -6.71 -11.13 -8.94
N ALA A 63 -5.51 -11.69 -9.09
CA ALA A 63 -5.30 -13.01 -9.67
C ALA A 63 -5.88 -14.14 -8.82
N ALA A 64 -5.97 -13.93 -7.50
CA ALA A 64 -6.61 -14.86 -6.57
C ALA A 64 -8.16 -14.85 -6.65
N THR A 65 -8.76 -14.02 -7.51
CA THR A 65 -10.22 -13.94 -7.64
C THR A 65 -10.77 -14.87 -8.73
N GLU A 66 -11.94 -15.45 -8.48
CA GLU A 66 -12.66 -16.23 -9.48
C GLU A 66 -12.98 -15.39 -10.74
N TRP A 67 -13.28 -14.10 -10.56
CA TRP A 67 -13.54 -13.20 -11.67
C TRP A 67 -12.37 -13.12 -12.63
N TYR A 68 -11.13 -13.00 -12.13
CA TYR A 68 -9.93 -13.02 -12.95
C TYR A 68 -9.74 -14.37 -13.65
N GLY A 69 -9.94 -15.48 -12.94
CA GLY A 69 -9.84 -16.84 -13.49
C GLY A 69 -10.81 -17.12 -14.64
N ARG A 70 -11.96 -16.43 -14.70
CA ARG A 70 -12.95 -16.55 -15.79
C ARG A 70 -12.65 -15.66 -17.01
N GLN A 71 -11.64 -14.79 -16.95
CA GLN A 71 -11.28 -13.95 -18.09
C GLN A 71 -10.56 -14.79 -19.18
N SER A 72 -10.63 -14.34 -20.43
CA SER A 72 -9.87 -14.99 -21.52
C SER A 72 -8.37 -14.89 -21.25
N PRO A 73 -7.56 -15.83 -21.79
CA PRO A 73 -6.10 -15.77 -21.67
C PRO A 73 -5.53 -14.41 -22.09
N GLN A 74 -5.97 -13.87 -23.23
CA GLN A 74 -5.52 -12.57 -23.71
C GLN A 74 -5.87 -11.44 -22.73
N ARG A 75 -7.09 -11.41 -22.20
CA ARG A 75 -7.49 -10.36 -21.26
C ARG A 75 -6.67 -10.41 -19.96
N ARG A 76 -6.26 -11.60 -19.52
CA ARG A 76 -5.35 -11.75 -18.36
C ARG A 76 -3.94 -11.25 -18.66
N ILE A 77 -3.43 -11.51 -19.86
CA ILE A 77 -2.16 -10.97 -20.36
C ILE A 77 -2.21 -9.44 -20.42
N ASP A 78 -3.27 -8.86 -21.01
CA ASP A 78 -3.45 -7.41 -21.13
C ASP A 78 -3.51 -6.73 -19.75
N MET A 79 -4.26 -7.31 -18.79
CA MET A 79 -4.29 -6.83 -17.41
C MET A 79 -2.91 -6.87 -16.75
N GLY A 80 -2.16 -7.94 -17.01
CA GLY A 80 -0.80 -8.15 -16.55
C GLY A 80 0.17 -7.08 -17.06
N ARG A 81 0.24 -6.93 -18.38
CA ARG A 81 1.04 -5.91 -19.07
C ARG A 81 0.77 -4.52 -18.52
N TRP A 82 -0.51 -4.14 -18.46
CA TRP A 82 -0.92 -2.83 -17.97
C TRP A 82 -0.54 -2.64 -16.49
N MET A 83 -0.81 -3.62 -15.64
CA MET A 83 -0.54 -3.48 -14.20
C MET A 83 0.95 -3.40 -13.93
N THR A 84 1.78 -4.20 -14.59
CA THR A 84 3.24 -4.13 -14.49
C THR A 84 3.76 -2.77 -14.96
N ALA A 85 3.33 -2.29 -16.13
CA ALA A 85 3.71 -0.97 -16.61
C ALA A 85 3.32 0.14 -15.62
N ASN A 86 2.12 0.08 -15.04
CA ASN A 86 1.68 1.08 -14.07
C ASN A 86 2.45 1.00 -12.74
N ILE A 87 2.81 -0.21 -12.27
CA ILE A 87 3.64 -0.38 -11.06
C ILE A 87 5.00 0.28 -11.28
N LEU A 88 5.69 -0.02 -12.38
CA LEU A 88 6.99 0.60 -12.68
C LEU A 88 6.86 2.12 -12.89
N LYS A 89 5.73 2.58 -13.44
CA LYS A 89 5.44 4.02 -13.53
C LYS A 89 5.20 4.68 -12.17
N VAL A 90 4.63 3.96 -11.20
CA VAL A 90 4.54 4.42 -9.80
C VAL A 90 5.93 4.48 -9.18
N THR A 91 6.76 3.44 -9.39
CA THR A 91 8.12 3.34 -8.85
C THR A 91 9.00 4.50 -9.35
N LEU A 92 9.06 4.76 -10.65
CA LEU A 92 9.85 5.89 -11.16
C LEU A 92 9.32 7.26 -10.68
N GLN A 93 8.01 7.40 -10.47
CA GLN A 93 7.44 8.64 -9.91
C GLN A 93 7.79 8.81 -8.43
N PHE A 94 7.94 7.69 -7.70
CA PHE A 94 8.45 7.67 -6.33
C PHE A 94 9.92 8.08 -6.29
N GLU A 95 10.77 7.56 -7.16
CA GLU A 95 12.19 7.95 -7.26
C GLU A 95 12.35 9.42 -7.61
N MET A 96 11.53 9.95 -8.52
CA MET A 96 11.49 11.39 -8.77
C MET A 96 11.15 12.22 -7.51
N MET A 97 10.35 11.67 -6.58
CA MET A 97 10.11 12.31 -5.29
C MET A 97 11.33 12.15 -4.37
N LEU A 98 11.93 10.96 -4.29
CA LEU A 98 13.18 10.73 -3.55
C LEU A 98 14.26 11.73 -3.94
N ILE A 99 14.56 11.84 -5.24
CA ILE A 99 15.54 12.80 -5.77
C ILE A 99 15.24 14.22 -5.31
N ARG A 100 13.97 14.66 -5.36
CA ARG A 100 13.58 15.99 -4.88
C ARG A 100 13.86 16.14 -3.39
N GLY A 101 13.58 15.16 -2.55
CA GLY A 101 13.88 15.27 -1.12
C GLY A 101 15.39 15.24 -0.84
N VAL A 102 16.08 14.26 -1.41
CA VAL A 102 17.50 13.98 -1.17
C VAL A 102 18.39 15.11 -1.66
N VAL A 103 18.13 15.69 -2.83
CA VAL A 103 18.95 16.80 -3.35
C VAL A 103 18.88 18.04 -2.44
N HIS A 104 17.71 18.34 -1.88
CA HIS A 104 17.55 19.46 -0.95
C HIS A 104 18.23 19.14 0.38
N TYR A 105 18.12 17.91 0.88
CA TYR A 105 18.83 17.51 2.09
C TYR A 105 20.36 17.60 1.92
N ALA A 106 20.89 17.05 0.82
CA ALA A 106 22.31 17.12 0.49
C ALA A 106 22.82 18.56 0.48
N GLY A 107 22.05 19.50 -0.11
CA GLY A 107 22.39 20.93 -0.13
C GLY A 107 22.46 21.61 1.26
N THR A 108 21.94 20.98 2.32
CA THR A 108 22.03 21.50 3.70
C THR A 108 23.25 21.00 4.46
N LEU A 109 24.00 20.05 3.91
CA LEU A 109 25.12 19.41 4.60
C LEU A 109 26.41 20.26 4.50
N PRO A 110 27.26 20.26 5.55
CA PRO A 110 28.53 20.96 5.51
C PRO A 110 29.56 20.27 4.61
N ASN A 111 30.58 21.03 4.21
CA ASN A 111 31.73 20.48 3.47
C ASN A 111 32.38 19.31 4.23
N GLY A 112 32.74 18.26 3.50
CA GLY A 112 33.36 17.06 4.07
C GLY A 112 32.39 16.08 4.73
N ALA A 113 31.08 16.35 4.73
CA ALA A 113 30.09 15.40 5.24
C ALA A 113 30.09 14.10 4.42
N GLN A 114 30.37 12.96 5.05
CA GLN A 114 30.36 11.65 4.37
C GLN A 114 28.96 11.28 3.87
N VAL A 115 27.92 11.70 4.60
CA VAL A 115 26.52 11.55 4.18
C VAL A 115 26.28 12.24 2.84
N PHE A 116 26.90 13.41 2.58
CA PHE A 116 26.75 14.07 1.29
C PHE A 116 27.20 13.17 0.15
N ARG A 117 28.39 12.58 0.27
CA ARG A 117 28.92 11.66 -0.75
C ARG A 117 27.99 10.47 -0.97
N TYR A 118 27.50 9.86 0.10
CA TYR A 118 26.53 8.76 0.01
C TYR A 118 25.27 9.18 -0.77
N LEU A 119 24.65 10.30 -0.39
CA LEU A 119 23.41 10.77 -1.03
C LEU A 119 23.61 11.06 -2.51
N LEU A 120 24.78 11.53 -2.93
CA LEU A 120 25.07 11.77 -4.34
C LEU A 120 25.24 10.47 -5.15
N HIS A 121 25.74 9.40 -4.53
CA HIS A 121 25.71 8.07 -5.13
C HIS A 121 24.28 7.55 -5.23
N GLU A 122 23.48 7.66 -4.17
CA GLU A 122 22.05 7.28 -4.19
C GLU A 122 21.31 8.03 -5.31
N LEU A 123 21.50 9.36 -5.42
CA LEU A 123 20.91 10.14 -6.52
C LEU A 123 21.33 9.66 -7.92
N SER A 124 22.52 9.09 -8.07
CA SER A 124 22.99 8.54 -9.35
C SER A 124 22.27 7.23 -9.66
N ASP A 125 22.22 6.31 -8.69
CA ASP A 125 21.49 5.04 -8.78
C ASP A 125 19.99 5.33 -9.07
N GLU A 126 19.36 6.29 -8.39
CA GLU A 126 17.96 6.66 -8.64
C GLU A 126 17.72 7.29 -10.03
N CYS A 127 18.69 8.02 -10.58
CA CYS A 127 18.56 8.51 -11.96
C CYS A 127 18.56 7.36 -12.96
N HIS A 128 19.42 6.35 -12.73
CA HIS A 128 19.47 5.13 -13.53
C HIS A 128 18.19 4.30 -13.38
N HIS A 129 17.63 4.17 -12.18
CA HIS A 129 16.34 3.53 -11.95
C HIS A 129 15.22 4.20 -12.75
N ILE A 130 15.13 5.54 -12.71
CA ILE A 130 14.11 6.29 -13.46
C ILE A 130 14.24 6.04 -14.97
N GLN A 131 15.46 6.09 -15.50
CA GLN A 131 15.74 5.80 -16.91
C GLN A 131 15.32 4.37 -17.27
N MET A 132 15.73 3.40 -16.48
CA MET A 132 15.42 1.98 -16.65
C MET A 132 13.90 1.74 -16.68
N PHE A 133 13.18 2.25 -15.69
CA PHE A 133 11.73 2.07 -15.60
C PHE A 133 10.98 2.82 -16.68
N GLN A 134 11.43 4.02 -17.05
CA GLN A 134 10.83 4.78 -18.13
C GLN A 134 11.02 4.08 -19.48
N GLU A 135 12.20 3.52 -19.75
CA GLU A 135 12.46 2.76 -20.97
C GLU A 135 11.60 1.49 -21.04
N PHE A 136 11.50 0.75 -19.93
CA PHE A 136 10.60 -0.41 -19.87
C PHE A 136 9.14 -0.01 -20.16
N VAL A 137 8.64 1.05 -19.53
CA VAL A 137 7.27 1.56 -19.76
C VAL A 137 7.07 2.02 -21.21
N ASN A 138 8.07 2.64 -21.83
CA ASN A 138 7.99 3.01 -23.25
C ASN A 138 7.84 1.77 -24.14
N ARG A 139 8.62 0.71 -23.86
CA ARG A 139 8.60 -0.54 -24.64
C ARG A 139 7.30 -1.33 -24.49
N THR A 140 6.60 -1.24 -23.35
CA THR A 140 5.27 -1.87 -23.22
C THR A 140 4.21 -1.17 -24.07
N ARG A 141 4.40 0.11 -24.41
CA ARG A 141 3.44 0.98 -25.12
C ARG A 141 2.10 1.14 -24.40
N GLU A 142 2.07 0.87 -23.10
CA GLU A 142 0.87 1.04 -22.27
C GLU A 142 0.75 2.50 -21.80
N ASP A 143 -0.42 3.11 -22.00
CA ASP A 143 -0.73 4.44 -21.44
C ASP A 143 -1.19 4.30 -19.99
N VAL A 144 -0.22 4.36 -19.07
CA VAL A 144 -0.43 4.18 -17.63
C VAL A 144 -0.23 5.50 -16.86
N PRO A 145 -1.14 5.86 -15.94
CA PRO A 145 -1.03 7.11 -15.19
C PRO A 145 0.07 7.09 -14.11
N GLY A 146 0.50 5.90 -13.67
CA GLY A 146 1.32 5.72 -12.48
C GLY A 146 0.53 6.00 -11.21
N MET A 147 1.10 6.83 -10.33
CA MET A 147 0.50 7.25 -9.08
C MET A 147 -0.88 7.88 -9.24
N ARG A 148 -1.69 7.75 -8.19
CA ARG A 148 -2.99 8.41 -8.12
C ARG A 148 -2.85 9.92 -8.28
N ARG A 149 -3.88 10.54 -8.85
CA ARG A 149 -3.88 11.97 -9.21
C ARG A 149 -3.44 12.88 -8.06
N ALA A 150 -3.94 12.63 -6.84
CA ALA A 150 -3.55 13.43 -5.67
C ALA A 150 -2.05 13.31 -5.37
N SER A 151 -1.52 12.09 -5.36
CA SER A 151 -0.10 11.80 -5.11
C SER A 151 0.81 12.41 -6.19
N ARG A 152 0.38 12.42 -7.46
CA ARG A 152 1.13 13.11 -8.53
C ARG A 152 1.21 14.63 -8.35
N ILE A 153 0.20 15.24 -7.71
CA ILE A 153 0.14 16.69 -7.50
C ILE A 153 0.88 17.07 -6.21
N PHE A 154 0.56 16.40 -5.10
CA PHE A 154 1.05 16.78 -3.78
C PHE A 154 2.35 16.08 -3.40
N GLY A 155 2.63 14.90 -3.96
CA GLY A 155 3.84 14.12 -3.69
C GLY A 155 5.13 14.92 -3.93
N PRO A 156 5.31 15.58 -5.10
CA PRO A 156 6.48 16.43 -5.35
C PRO A 156 6.68 17.55 -4.32
N ILE A 157 5.59 18.14 -3.83
CA ILE A 157 5.62 19.21 -2.81
C ILE A 157 6.03 18.63 -1.46
N ILE A 158 5.44 17.50 -1.06
CA ILE A 158 5.79 16.79 0.18
C ILE A 158 7.27 16.42 0.17
N ALA A 159 7.77 15.92 -0.95
CA ALA A 159 9.18 15.53 -1.10
C ALA A 159 10.13 16.73 -0.98
N PHE A 160 9.82 17.84 -1.65
CA PHE A 160 10.57 19.09 -1.54
C PHE A 160 10.65 19.57 -0.08
N ILE A 161 9.51 19.63 0.62
CA ILE A 161 9.47 20.01 2.04
C ILE A 161 10.25 19.00 2.90
N GLY A 162 10.13 17.71 2.58
CA GLY A 162 10.83 16.61 3.23
C GLY A 162 12.34 16.79 3.23
N GLY A 163 12.92 17.35 2.16
CA GLY A 163 14.35 17.64 2.08
C GLY A 163 14.90 18.53 3.21
N TYR A 164 14.07 19.40 3.78
CA TYR A 164 14.40 20.24 4.94
C TYR A 164 14.02 19.59 6.28
N ALA A 165 13.26 18.50 6.23
CA ALA A 165 12.76 17.75 7.37
C ALA A 165 13.28 16.31 7.33
N ASN A 166 14.59 16.15 7.36
CA ASN A 166 15.31 14.90 7.04
C ASN A 166 14.76 13.61 7.68
N VAL A 167 14.32 13.62 8.94
CA VAL A 167 13.72 12.42 9.57
C VAL A 167 12.41 12.03 8.89
N PHE A 168 11.56 13.00 8.52
CA PHE A 168 10.34 12.72 7.76
C PHE A 168 10.65 12.26 6.33
N LEU A 169 11.71 12.81 5.71
CA LEU A 169 12.18 12.33 4.42
C LEU A 169 12.54 10.85 4.47
N PHE A 170 13.44 10.44 5.37
CA PHE A 170 13.88 9.04 5.44
C PHE A 170 12.81 8.08 5.94
N ILE A 171 11.85 8.56 6.75
CA ILE A 171 10.61 7.81 7.01
C ILE A 171 9.85 7.58 5.70
N GLY A 172 9.67 8.63 4.89
CA GLY A 172 9.02 8.55 3.58
C GLY A 172 9.74 7.63 2.59
N VAL A 173 11.07 7.72 2.53
CA VAL A 173 11.96 6.86 1.74
C VAL A 173 11.70 5.39 2.06
N LEU A 174 11.84 4.99 3.32
CA LEU A 174 11.57 3.62 3.74
C LEU A 174 10.13 3.16 3.51
N CYS A 175 9.17 4.06 3.70
CA CYS A 175 7.76 3.76 3.46
C CYS A 175 7.45 3.46 1.99
N GLY A 176 8.31 3.88 1.05
CA GLY A 176 8.16 3.55 -0.36
C GLY A 176 9.09 2.41 -0.80
N GLU A 177 10.38 2.47 -0.43
CA GLU A 177 11.36 1.46 -0.86
C GLU A 177 11.02 0.06 -0.33
N GLN A 178 10.66 -0.09 0.94
CA GLN A 178 10.44 -1.42 1.50
C GLN A 178 9.19 -2.13 0.93
N PRO A 179 8.02 -1.47 0.77
CA PRO A 179 6.90 -2.10 0.06
C PRO A 179 7.21 -2.47 -1.39
N LEU A 180 8.00 -1.65 -2.12
CA LEU A 180 8.47 -1.99 -3.46
C LEU A 180 9.38 -3.22 -3.42
N HIS A 181 10.36 -3.23 -2.51
CA HIS A 181 11.28 -4.34 -2.31
C HIS A 181 10.53 -5.63 -2.01
N PHE A 182 9.50 -5.58 -1.15
CA PHE A 182 8.61 -6.71 -0.88
C PHE A 182 7.89 -7.19 -2.16
N GLN A 183 7.29 -6.27 -2.91
CA GLN A 183 6.55 -6.59 -4.13
C GLN A 183 7.45 -7.22 -5.21
N GLN A 184 8.64 -6.66 -5.43
CA GLN A 184 9.63 -7.18 -6.38
C GLN A 184 10.21 -8.52 -5.91
N THR A 185 10.42 -8.70 -4.60
CA THR A 185 10.84 -9.99 -4.04
C THR A 185 9.80 -11.09 -4.29
N LEU A 186 8.50 -10.78 -4.16
CA LEU A 186 7.44 -11.73 -4.51
C LEU A 186 7.46 -12.08 -5.99
N GLN A 187 7.62 -11.09 -6.87
CA GLN A 187 7.76 -11.32 -8.31
C GLN A 187 8.96 -12.23 -8.64
N HIS A 188 10.11 -12.00 -7.99
CA HIS A 188 11.34 -12.79 -8.19
C HIS A 188 11.22 -14.24 -7.72
N ARG A 189 10.40 -14.53 -6.69
CA ARG A 189 10.15 -15.92 -6.29
C ARG A 189 9.48 -16.72 -7.41
N GLY A 190 8.72 -16.05 -8.27
CA GLY A 190 8.14 -16.59 -9.50
C GLY A 190 8.95 -16.29 -10.77
N ALA A 191 10.26 -15.99 -10.68
CA ALA A 191 11.08 -15.46 -11.78
C ALA A 191 11.00 -16.28 -13.10
N ALA A 192 10.75 -17.58 -13.03
CA ALA A 192 10.58 -18.43 -14.21
C ALA A 192 9.31 -18.11 -15.04
N GLN A 193 8.36 -17.36 -14.48
CA GLN A 193 7.04 -17.07 -15.04
C GLN A 193 6.84 -15.60 -15.39
N VAL A 194 7.91 -14.79 -15.43
CA VAL A 194 7.85 -13.37 -15.80
C VAL A 194 8.68 -13.08 -17.06
N PRO A 195 8.35 -12.01 -17.82
CA PRO A 195 9.15 -11.63 -18.99
C PRO A 195 10.63 -11.39 -18.61
N PRO A 196 11.61 -11.85 -19.43
CA PRO A 196 13.04 -11.79 -19.08
C PRO A 196 13.53 -10.37 -18.80
N LEU A 197 13.11 -9.40 -19.61
CA LEU A 197 13.45 -7.99 -19.42
C LEU A 197 12.92 -7.46 -18.08
N LEU A 198 11.68 -7.82 -17.71
CA LEU A 198 11.10 -7.42 -16.42
C LEU A 198 11.91 -8.00 -15.26
N ASN A 199 12.30 -9.27 -15.37
CA ASN A 199 13.13 -9.94 -14.39
C ASN A 199 14.47 -9.21 -14.23
N ARG A 200 15.17 -8.93 -15.35
CA ARG A 200 16.45 -8.21 -15.34
C ARG A 200 16.35 -6.84 -14.68
N VAL A 201 15.39 -6.02 -15.10
CA VAL A 201 15.14 -4.67 -14.57
C VAL A 201 14.89 -4.70 -13.07
N THR A 202 14.00 -5.59 -12.60
CA THR A 202 13.71 -5.71 -11.17
C THR A 202 14.85 -6.34 -10.36
N SER A 203 15.69 -7.20 -10.95
CA SER A 203 16.88 -7.75 -10.26
C SER A 203 17.92 -6.68 -9.97
N ILE A 204 18.18 -5.80 -10.95
CA ILE A 204 19.10 -4.67 -10.81
C ILE A 204 18.61 -3.76 -9.67
N HIS A 205 17.37 -3.28 -9.77
CA HIS A 205 16.77 -2.42 -8.76
C HIS A 205 16.80 -3.04 -7.36
N LEU A 206 16.42 -4.32 -7.21
CA LEU A 206 16.41 -4.99 -5.90
C LEU A 206 17.82 -5.02 -5.25
N ALA A 207 18.86 -5.20 -6.06
CA ALA A 207 20.25 -5.27 -5.59
C ALA A 207 20.78 -3.90 -5.14
N GLU A 208 20.39 -2.82 -5.81
CA GLU A 208 20.78 -1.45 -5.47
C GLU A 208 19.99 -0.93 -4.26
N GLU A 209 18.66 -1.12 -4.26
CA GLU A 209 17.76 -0.71 -3.18
C GLU A 209 18.08 -1.35 -1.83
N ALA A 210 18.65 -2.57 -1.82
CA ALA A 210 19.09 -3.18 -0.56
C ALA A 210 20.10 -2.30 0.20
N ARG A 211 20.91 -1.50 -0.52
CA ARG A 211 21.86 -0.55 0.08
C ARG A 211 21.15 0.73 0.53
N HIS A 212 20.22 1.26 -0.25
CA HIS A 212 19.42 2.46 0.09
C HIS A 212 18.63 2.26 1.38
N ILE A 213 17.89 1.14 1.46
CA ILE A 213 17.16 0.75 2.67
C ILE A 213 18.10 0.59 3.86
N THR A 214 19.29 0.04 3.65
CA THR A 214 20.30 -0.12 4.72
C THR A 214 20.80 1.22 5.23
N PHE A 215 21.07 2.19 4.36
CA PHE A 215 21.43 3.53 4.78
C PHE A 215 20.29 4.22 5.53
N ALA A 216 19.06 4.16 5.00
CA ALA A 216 17.92 4.80 5.61
C ALA A 216 17.65 4.26 7.04
N ASP A 217 17.78 2.95 7.26
CA ASP A 217 17.69 2.32 8.58
C ASP A 217 18.72 2.92 9.56
N ILE A 218 20.00 2.96 9.17
CA ILE A 218 21.08 3.46 10.05
C ILE A 218 21.01 4.97 10.26
N HIS A 219 20.60 5.71 9.23
CA HIS A 219 20.47 7.15 9.29
C HIS A 219 19.33 7.55 10.21
N LEU A 220 18.18 6.88 10.11
CA LEU A 220 17.06 7.10 11.02
C LEU A 220 17.41 6.73 12.46
N ALA A 221 18.08 5.60 12.68
CA ALA A 221 18.54 5.22 14.01
C ALA A 221 19.41 6.32 14.64
N GLN A 222 20.39 6.85 13.91
CA GLN A 222 21.24 7.94 14.38
C GLN A 222 20.44 9.23 14.66
N ARG A 223 19.55 9.63 13.75
CA ARG A 223 18.81 10.90 13.87
C ARG A 223 17.72 10.87 14.93
N ILE A 224 17.09 9.71 15.17
CA ILE A 224 15.99 9.57 16.13
C ILE A 224 16.48 9.46 17.57
N GLN A 225 17.71 8.98 17.80
CA GLN A 225 18.31 8.95 19.14
C GLN A 225 18.35 10.34 19.79
N GLY A 226 18.72 11.38 19.03
CA GLY A 226 18.73 12.77 19.50
C GLY A 226 17.37 13.48 19.51
N ALA A 227 16.28 12.81 19.12
CA ALA A 227 14.97 13.46 18.98
C ALA A 227 14.23 13.59 20.31
N GLY A 228 13.78 14.81 20.65
CA GLY A 228 12.93 15.05 21.82
C GLY A 228 11.55 14.38 21.73
N ARG A 229 10.87 14.26 22.87
CA ARG A 229 9.59 13.50 23.01
C ARG A 229 8.50 13.93 22.02
N ILE A 230 8.36 15.24 21.77
CA ILE A 230 7.36 15.78 20.84
C ILE A 230 7.64 15.31 19.40
N ARG A 231 8.89 15.44 18.94
CA ARG A 231 9.28 14.98 17.59
C ARG A 231 9.10 13.47 17.44
N ARG A 232 9.49 12.69 18.46
CA ARG A 232 9.26 11.24 18.48
C ARG A 232 7.77 10.87 18.39
N ALA A 233 6.92 11.59 19.11
CA ALA A 233 5.47 11.39 19.02
C ALA A 233 4.93 11.72 17.62
N LEU A 234 5.40 12.81 17.00
CA LEU A 234 5.05 13.14 15.61
C LEU A 234 5.48 12.03 14.65
N TYR A 235 6.72 11.54 14.75
CA TYR A 235 7.20 10.43 13.91
C TYR A 235 6.37 9.17 14.12
N ALA A 236 6.05 8.81 15.37
CA ALA A 236 5.22 7.65 15.70
C ALA A 236 3.79 7.74 15.12
N ILE A 237 3.27 8.96 14.92
CA ILE A 237 1.98 9.20 14.24
C ILE A 237 2.17 9.12 12.72
N THR A 238 3.09 9.88 12.15
CA THR A 238 3.21 10.05 10.69
C THR A 238 3.69 8.80 9.97
N PHE A 239 4.58 8.02 10.60
CA PHE A 239 5.18 6.83 9.99
C PHE A 239 4.14 5.84 9.47
N PRO A 240 3.18 5.33 10.27
CA PRO A 240 2.17 4.41 9.77
C PRO A 240 1.24 5.03 8.70
N PHE A 241 1.00 6.34 8.71
CA PHE A 241 0.22 7.01 7.65
C PHE A 241 0.96 7.05 6.32
N PHE A 242 2.25 7.42 6.33
CA PHE A 242 3.09 7.40 5.13
C PHE A 242 3.19 5.98 4.56
N LEU A 243 3.45 5.00 5.42
CA LEU A 243 3.51 3.60 5.03
C LEU A 243 2.20 3.14 4.38
N ARG A 244 1.06 3.38 5.04
CA ARG A 244 -0.23 2.96 4.50
C ARG A 244 -0.59 3.64 3.18
N TRP A 245 -0.19 4.90 3.02
CA TRP A 245 -0.40 5.66 1.79
C TRP A 245 0.42 5.08 0.65
N LEU A 246 1.73 4.91 0.83
CA LEU A 246 2.66 4.45 -0.21
C LEU A 246 2.42 2.99 -0.60
N ILE A 247 2.16 2.09 0.36
CA ILE A 247 1.66 0.73 0.07
C ILE A 247 0.41 0.78 -0.82
N GLY A 248 -0.49 1.72 -0.57
CA GLY A 248 -1.71 1.90 -1.36
C GLY A 248 -1.50 2.46 -2.77
N GLU A 249 -0.38 3.13 -3.04
CA GLU A 249 0.00 3.54 -4.40
C GLU A 249 0.58 2.35 -5.18
N MET A 250 1.36 1.49 -4.52
CA MET A 250 2.13 0.40 -5.16
C MET A 250 1.32 -0.88 -5.37
N LEU A 251 0.61 -1.34 -4.33
CA LEU A 251 -0.08 -2.64 -4.34
C LEU A 251 -1.53 -2.57 -4.81
N THR A 252 -2.06 -1.38 -5.08
CA THR A 252 -3.47 -1.19 -5.46
C THR A 252 -3.59 -0.41 -6.76
N PRO A 253 -4.11 -1.01 -7.83
CA PRO A 253 -4.16 -0.34 -9.12
C PRO A 253 -5.11 0.87 -9.08
N PRO A 254 -4.81 1.92 -9.87
CA PRO A 254 -5.59 3.15 -9.86
C PRO A 254 -6.95 2.95 -10.53
N ARG A 255 -7.84 3.94 -10.38
CA ARG A 255 -9.18 3.90 -11.00
C ARG A 255 -9.16 3.79 -12.53
N ALA A 256 -8.05 4.14 -13.18
CA ALA A 256 -7.88 3.97 -14.62
C ALA A 256 -7.94 2.49 -15.02
N PHE A 257 -7.18 1.63 -14.35
CA PHE A 257 -7.22 0.18 -14.52
C PHE A 257 -8.64 -0.38 -14.38
N VAL A 258 -9.33 0.00 -13.31
CA VAL A 258 -10.69 -0.47 -13.03
C VAL A 258 -11.66 -0.11 -14.16
N ARG A 259 -11.50 1.08 -14.76
CA ARG A 259 -12.32 1.50 -15.91
C ARG A 259 -11.93 0.80 -17.21
N GLN A 260 -10.64 0.64 -17.47
CA GLN A 260 -10.14 0.03 -18.70
C GLN A 260 -10.51 -1.46 -18.80
N PHE A 261 -10.49 -2.17 -17.67
CA PHE A 261 -10.75 -3.60 -17.63
C PHE A 261 -12.09 -3.96 -16.98
N ASP A 262 -13.00 -2.99 -16.84
CA ASP A 262 -14.35 -3.17 -16.29
C ASP A 262 -14.39 -4.01 -15.01
N VAL A 263 -13.41 -3.82 -14.12
CA VAL A 263 -13.27 -4.64 -12.91
C VAL A 263 -14.45 -4.33 -11.98
N PRO A 264 -15.32 -5.31 -11.66
CA PRO A 264 -16.48 -5.04 -10.84
C PRO A 264 -16.05 -4.54 -9.45
N ARG A 265 -16.72 -3.51 -8.94
CA ARG A 265 -16.36 -2.89 -7.66
C ARG A 265 -16.29 -3.89 -6.51
N ARG A 266 -17.17 -4.90 -6.50
CA ARG A 266 -17.17 -5.98 -5.51
C ARG A 266 -15.90 -6.82 -5.57
N VAL A 267 -15.44 -7.14 -6.78
CA VAL A 267 -14.21 -7.92 -7.03
C VAL A 267 -13.01 -7.09 -6.59
N PHE A 268 -12.95 -5.82 -7.00
CA PHE A 268 -11.87 -4.91 -6.60
C PHE A 268 -11.78 -4.75 -5.07
N LYS A 269 -12.91 -4.54 -4.40
CA LYS A 269 -12.94 -4.45 -2.92
C LYS A 269 -12.58 -5.77 -2.26
N ALA A 270 -13.02 -6.90 -2.80
CA ALA A 270 -12.65 -8.23 -2.30
C ALA A 270 -11.14 -8.43 -2.43
N ALA A 271 -10.60 -8.24 -3.63
CA ALA A 271 -9.19 -8.43 -3.95
C ALA A 271 -8.26 -7.57 -3.10
N TYR A 272 -8.56 -6.30 -2.84
CA TYR A 272 -7.57 -5.37 -2.28
C TYR A 272 -7.92 -4.79 -0.88
N TRP A 273 -9.10 -5.08 -0.30
CA TRP A 273 -9.48 -4.55 1.03
C TRP A 273 -10.22 -5.53 1.96
N ARG A 274 -11.01 -6.46 1.41
CA ARG A 274 -12.01 -7.22 2.20
C ARG A 274 -11.66 -8.69 2.38
N SER A 275 -10.83 -9.27 1.52
CA SER A 275 -10.34 -10.64 1.69
C SER A 275 -9.38 -10.72 2.88
N THR A 276 -9.28 -11.90 3.48
CA THR A 276 -8.22 -12.17 4.46
C THR A 276 -6.84 -12.14 3.79
N TYR A 277 -6.77 -12.57 2.52
CA TYR A 277 -5.60 -12.50 1.68
C TYR A 277 -5.12 -11.05 1.52
N SER A 278 -6.00 -10.10 1.17
CA SER A 278 -5.64 -8.68 1.03
C SER A 278 -5.17 -8.05 2.34
N ARG A 279 -5.80 -8.41 3.46
CA ARG A 279 -5.36 -7.96 4.79
C ARG A 279 -4.00 -8.52 5.16
N ARG A 280 -3.74 -9.79 4.83
CA ARG A 280 -2.44 -10.43 5.05
C ARG A 280 -1.36 -9.80 4.17
N LEU A 281 -1.61 -9.64 2.88
CA LEU A 281 -0.65 -8.99 1.96
C LEU A 281 -0.34 -7.55 2.40
N MET A 282 -1.35 -6.79 2.83
CA MET A 282 -1.17 -5.45 3.43
C MET A 282 -0.28 -5.49 4.67
N ALA A 283 -0.55 -6.42 5.60
CA ALA A 283 0.23 -6.58 6.83
C ALA A 283 1.68 -7.06 6.57
N GLU A 284 1.89 -7.93 5.58
CA GLU A 284 3.21 -8.45 5.22
C GLU A 284 4.03 -7.43 4.41
N SER A 285 3.41 -6.66 3.52
CA SER A 285 4.08 -5.55 2.81
C SER A 285 4.59 -4.45 3.77
N ALA A 286 4.05 -4.40 4.98
CA ALA A 286 4.46 -3.48 6.03
C ALA A 286 5.45 -4.11 7.04
N ALA A 287 5.82 -5.39 6.91
CA ALA A 287 6.47 -6.15 7.98
C ALA A 287 7.84 -5.60 8.38
N ASP A 288 8.71 -5.32 7.40
CA ASP A 288 10.06 -4.83 7.68
C ASP A 288 10.05 -3.39 8.21
N VAL A 289 9.19 -2.52 7.68
CA VAL A 289 9.01 -1.15 8.18
C VAL A 289 8.44 -1.17 9.60
N ARG A 290 7.50 -2.09 9.86
CA ARG A 290 6.94 -2.32 11.19
C ARG A 290 8.00 -2.78 12.19
N ARG A 291 8.92 -3.66 11.79
CA ARG A 291 10.07 -4.07 12.61
C ARG A 291 10.95 -2.88 12.94
N LEU A 292 11.36 -2.11 11.94
CA LEU A 292 12.20 -0.93 12.17
C LEU A 292 11.51 0.10 13.08
N ALA A 293 10.22 0.38 12.88
CA ALA A 293 9.48 1.29 13.75
C ALA A 293 9.44 0.82 15.21
N ASP A 294 9.43 -0.50 15.45
CA ASP A 294 9.55 -1.11 16.78
C ASP A 294 10.96 -0.90 17.35
N GLU A 295 12.01 -1.19 16.57
CA GLU A 295 13.43 -1.01 16.95
C GLU A 295 13.77 0.46 17.26
N LEU A 296 13.22 1.41 16.51
CA LEU A 296 13.40 2.85 16.74
C LEU A 296 12.60 3.37 17.96
N GLY A 297 11.78 2.52 18.57
CA GLY A 297 10.87 2.89 19.67
C GLY A 297 9.78 3.87 19.25
N LEU A 298 9.39 3.86 17.97
CA LEU A 298 8.29 4.63 17.42
C LEU A 298 6.95 3.86 17.47
N ARG A 299 7.02 2.53 17.63
CA ARG A 299 5.84 1.64 17.73
C ARG A 299 5.53 1.22 19.17
N THR A 300 5.24 2.22 20.00
CA THR A 300 4.76 2.08 21.38
C THR A 300 3.37 1.41 21.49
N ALA A 301 2.94 1.11 22.72
CA ALA A 301 1.60 0.55 22.99
C ALA A 301 0.45 1.42 22.44
N TRP A 302 0.57 2.76 22.50
CA TRP A 302 -0.45 3.66 21.99
C TRP A 302 -0.41 3.78 20.47
N SER A 303 0.78 3.93 19.87
CA SER A 303 0.91 4.15 18.42
C SER A 303 0.50 2.90 17.64
N ARG A 304 0.69 1.69 18.22
CA ARG A 304 0.24 0.41 17.67
C ARG A 304 -1.25 0.40 17.30
N TRP A 305 -2.09 1.18 17.98
CA TRP A 305 -3.49 1.34 17.59
C TRP A 305 -3.67 1.96 16.20
N ILE A 306 -2.81 2.91 15.82
CA ILE A 306 -2.80 3.52 14.48
C ILE A 306 -2.46 2.45 13.44
N TRP A 307 -1.45 1.62 13.70
CA TRP A 307 -1.07 0.51 12.81
C TRP A 307 -2.22 -0.47 12.60
N ARG A 308 -2.96 -0.82 13.66
CA ARG A 308 -4.14 -1.70 13.60
C ARG A 308 -5.26 -1.07 12.80
N LEU A 309 -5.57 0.20 13.07
CA LEU A 309 -6.61 0.95 12.37
C LEU A 309 -6.34 1.03 10.86
N LEU A 310 -5.07 1.20 10.49
CA LEU A 310 -4.65 1.28 9.09
C LEU A 310 -4.51 -0.11 8.41
N GLY A 311 -4.66 -1.20 9.17
CA GLY A 311 -4.58 -2.57 8.66
C GLY A 311 -3.16 -3.03 8.29
N ILE A 312 -2.14 -2.35 8.85
CA ILE A 312 -0.70 -2.61 8.64
C ILE A 312 -0.02 -3.14 9.91
N ASP A 313 -0.80 -3.51 10.93
CA ASP A 313 -0.32 -4.28 12.08
C ASP A 313 -0.23 -5.78 11.74
N GLY A 314 0.62 -6.52 12.46
CA GLY A 314 0.87 -7.93 12.19
C GLY A 314 2.13 -8.46 12.86
N ARG A 315 2.60 -9.61 12.37
CA ARG A 315 3.82 -10.30 12.82
C ARG A 315 5.04 -9.37 12.75
N LEU A 316 5.91 -9.42 13.74
CA LEU A 316 7.23 -8.80 13.64
C LEU A 316 8.21 -9.82 13.04
N PRO A 317 8.82 -9.54 11.88
CA PRO A 317 9.86 -10.40 11.33
C PRO A 317 11.12 -10.36 12.22
N ARG A 318 11.87 -11.47 12.23
CA ARG A 318 13.12 -11.63 12.98
C ARG A 318 14.31 -10.95 12.29
N TYR A 319 14.27 -10.89 10.96
CA TYR A 319 15.26 -10.24 10.12
C TYR A 319 14.57 -9.69 8.87
N ARG A 320 15.24 -8.76 8.18
CA ARG A 320 14.70 -8.13 6.96
C ARG A 320 14.40 -9.19 5.89
N GLY A 321 13.22 -9.12 5.29
CA GLY A 321 12.81 -10.03 4.21
C GLY A 321 12.42 -11.44 4.68
N GLU A 322 12.22 -11.66 5.98
CA GLU A 322 11.79 -12.97 6.49
C GLU A 322 10.43 -13.39 5.87
N PRO A 323 10.35 -14.49 5.11
CA PRO A 323 9.11 -14.94 4.50
C PRO A 323 8.06 -15.32 5.54
N ASP A 324 6.80 -14.95 5.31
CA ASP A 324 5.69 -15.46 6.09
C ASP A 324 5.34 -16.90 5.67
N ARG A 325 5.52 -17.83 6.60
CA ARG A 325 5.27 -19.26 6.42
C ARG A 325 3.90 -19.70 6.93
N SER A 326 3.02 -18.77 7.29
CA SER A 326 1.67 -19.11 7.75
C SER A 326 0.86 -19.78 6.63
N PRO A 327 -0.07 -20.71 6.94
CA PRO A 327 -0.82 -21.46 5.93
C PRO A 327 -1.54 -20.56 4.93
N ALA A 328 -1.63 -20.97 3.66
CA ALA A 328 -2.39 -20.23 2.65
C ALA A 328 -3.87 -20.14 3.06
N ILE A 329 -4.47 -18.96 2.89
CA ILE A 329 -5.87 -18.76 3.27
C ILE A 329 -6.77 -19.12 2.09
N GLY A 330 -7.60 -20.15 2.23
CA GLY A 330 -8.56 -20.55 1.20
C GLY A 330 -9.76 -19.60 1.09
N LEU A 331 -10.23 -19.38 -0.15
CA LEU A 331 -11.34 -18.47 -0.51
C LEU A 331 -12.63 -18.70 0.30
N VAL A 332 -12.95 -19.96 0.64
CA VAL A 332 -14.17 -20.37 1.37
C VAL A 332 -14.16 -19.89 2.83
N ASN A 333 -12.98 -19.80 3.45
CA ASN A 333 -12.84 -19.38 4.84
C ASN A 333 -13.06 -17.86 5.00
N GLU A 334 -12.75 -17.08 3.96
CA GLU A 334 -12.88 -15.63 3.99
C GLU A 334 -14.34 -15.16 4.06
N LEU A 335 -15.21 -15.76 3.24
CA LEU A 335 -16.63 -15.41 3.16
C LEU A 335 -17.35 -15.77 4.47
N ARG A 336 -17.08 -16.96 5.01
CA ARG A 336 -17.67 -17.40 6.29
C ARG A 336 -17.27 -16.49 7.44
N GLY A 337 -15.98 -16.16 7.56
CA GLY A 337 -15.48 -15.33 8.66
C GLY A 337 -16.07 -13.91 8.69
N VAL A 338 -16.19 -13.26 7.54
CA VAL A 338 -16.74 -11.89 7.44
C VAL A 338 -18.25 -11.87 7.74
N VAL A 339 -19.00 -12.85 7.25
CA VAL A 339 -20.44 -12.96 7.52
C VAL A 339 -20.67 -13.20 9.02
N TRP A 340 -19.96 -14.15 9.62
CA TRP A 340 -20.09 -14.44 11.05
C TRP A 340 -19.72 -13.24 11.93
N ALA A 341 -18.64 -12.52 11.62
CA ALA A 341 -18.24 -11.34 12.38
C ALA A 341 -19.29 -10.21 12.34
N ARG A 342 -19.94 -10.00 11.19
CA ARG A 342 -21.01 -8.99 11.05
C ARG A 342 -22.32 -9.43 11.70
N MET A 343 -22.67 -10.71 11.57
CA MET A 343 -23.81 -11.31 12.27
C MET A 343 -23.64 -11.20 13.79
N ALA A 344 -22.43 -11.49 14.30
CA ALA A 344 -22.09 -11.33 15.71
C ALA A 344 -22.16 -9.87 16.16
N ALA A 345 -21.67 -8.92 15.36
CA ALA A 345 -21.79 -7.48 15.66
C ALA A 345 -23.26 -7.01 15.69
N ALA A 346 -24.09 -7.46 14.74
CA ALA A 346 -25.52 -7.16 14.73
C ALA A 346 -26.24 -7.76 15.95
N ALA A 347 -25.91 -9.01 16.32
CA ALA A 347 -26.44 -9.67 17.51
C ALA A 347 -25.99 -8.96 18.81
N ALA A 348 -24.73 -8.53 18.91
CA ALA A 348 -24.23 -7.77 20.05
C ALA A 348 -24.95 -6.43 20.19
N MET A 349 -25.16 -5.71 19.08
CA MET A 349 -25.92 -4.46 19.08
C MET A 349 -27.40 -4.66 19.43
N ALA A 350 -28.01 -5.77 18.99
CA ALA A 350 -29.36 -6.13 19.40
C ALA A 350 -29.42 -6.42 20.91
N GLY A 351 -28.41 -7.11 21.45
CA GLY A 351 -28.25 -7.31 22.90
C GLY A 351 -28.16 -5.99 23.66
N VAL A 352 -27.31 -5.06 23.20
CA VAL A 352 -27.19 -3.71 23.80
C VAL A 352 -28.52 -2.96 23.75
N ALA A 353 -29.25 -3.02 22.63
CA ALA A 353 -30.55 -2.38 22.50
C ALA A 353 -31.57 -2.95 23.52
N LEU A 354 -31.60 -4.27 23.72
CA LEU A 354 -32.47 -4.91 24.71
C LEU A 354 -32.07 -4.61 26.16
N SER A 355 -30.78 -4.47 26.44
CA SER A 355 -30.28 -4.28 27.81
C SER A 355 -30.32 -2.83 28.29
N VAL A 356 -30.15 -1.86 27.38
CA VAL A 356 -29.93 -0.45 27.74
C VAL A 356 -31.15 0.42 27.43
N THR A 357 -32.15 -0.11 26.70
CA THR A 357 -33.35 0.67 26.34
C THR A 357 -34.63 -0.11 26.63
N PRO A 358 -35.65 0.53 27.24
CA PRO A 358 -36.96 -0.12 27.48
C PRO A 358 -37.72 -0.45 26.19
N ASP A 359 -37.38 0.20 25.08
CA ASP A 359 -37.95 -0.03 23.75
C ASP A 359 -37.09 -0.95 22.84
N GLY A 360 -36.13 -1.71 23.41
CA GLY A 360 -35.16 -2.49 22.62
C GLY A 360 -35.76 -3.41 21.55
N MET A 361 -36.92 -4.03 21.83
CA MET A 361 -37.64 -4.85 20.85
C MET A 361 -38.19 -4.04 19.67
N ARG A 362 -38.66 -2.82 19.92
CA ARG A 362 -39.12 -1.89 18.87
C ARG A 362 -37.94 -1.41 18.02
N ILE A 363 -36.80 -1.13 18.65
CA ILE A 363 -35.56 -0.74 17.95
C ILE A 363 -35.11 -1.84 16.99
N ILE A 364 -35.07 -3.09 17.45
CA ILE A 364 -34.71 -4.25 16.62
C ILE A 364 -35.70 -4.44 15.47
N GLY A 365 -37.00 -4.37 15.75
CA GLY A 365 -38.06 -4.54 14.74
C GLY A 365 -37.97 -3.50 13.62
N VAL A 366 -37.80 -2.22 13.98
CA VAL A 366 -37.68 -1.16 12.98
C VAL A 366 -36.33 -1.24 12.25
N ALA A 367 -35.26 -1.69 12.91
CA ALA A 367 -33.97 -1.90 12.26
C ALA A 367 -34.01 -3.02 11.20
N ALA A 368 -34.68 -4.14 11.53
CA ALA A 368 -34.91 -5.24 10.61
C ALA A 368 -35.80 -4.81 9.43
N ALA A 369 -36.85 -4.03 9.68
CA ALA A 369 -37.70 -3.47 8.64
C ALA A 369 -36.92 -2.54 7.69
N GLY A 370 -36.07 -1.65 8.23
CA GLY A 370 -35.20 -0.78 7.45
C GLY A 370 -34.22 -1.57 6.56
N ALA A 371 -33.61 -2.62 7.11
CA ALA A 371 -32.74 -3.51 6.33
C ALA A 371 -33.50 -4.28 5.24
N GLY A 372 -34.74 -4.71 5.52
CA GLY A 372 -35.62 -5.38 4.55
C GLY A 372 -36.05 -4.46 3.41
N ILE A 373 -36.39 -3.21 3.69
CA ILE A 373 -36.70 -2.18 2.69
C ILE A 373 -35.48 -1.92 1.80
N TRP A 374 -34.31 -1.75 2.42
CA TRP A 374 -33.05 -1.57 1.70
C TRP A 374 -32.73 -2.76 0.78
N ALA A 375 -32.86 -3.99 1.29
CA ALA A 375 -32.66 -5.20 0.52
C ALA A 375 -33.63 -5.29 -0.68
N THR A 376 -34.93 -5.08 -0.43
CA THR A 376 -35.97 -5.15 -1.47
C THR A 376 -35.72 -4.15 -2.60
N TYR A 377 -35.34 -2.90 -2.26
CA TYR A 377 -34.95 -1.88 -3.24
C TYR A 377 -33.81 -2.37 -4.15
N HIS A 378 -32.76 -2.95 -3.57
CA HIS A 378 -31.60 -3.43 -4.33
C HIS A 378 -31.92 -4.65 -5.21
N ALA A 379 -32.73 -5.60 -4.71
CA ALA A 379 -33.17 -6.76 -5.50
C ALA A 379 -34.04 -6.35 -6.72
N LEU A 380 -34.97 -5.42 -6.52
CA LEU A 380 -35.83 -4.90 -7.59
C LEU A 380 -35.03 -4.13 -8.64
N ARG A 381 -34.03 -3.35 -8.20
CA ARG A 381 -33.14 -2.61 -9.09
C ARG A 381 -32.26 -3.52 -9.95
N HIS A 382 -31.71 -4.59 -9.37
CA HIS A 382 -30.95 -5.59 -10.10
C HIS A 382 -31.79 -6.25 -11.21
N ARG A 383 -33.05 -6.60 -10.91
CA ARG A 383 -33.98 -7.18 -11.91
C ARG A 383 -34.32 -6.24 -13.07
N ARG A 384 -34.19 -4.92 -12.89
CA ARG A 384 -34.43 -3.90 -13.93
C ARG A 384 -33.17 -3.51 -14.72
N GLY A 385 -32.08 -4.27 -14.60
CA GLY A 385 -30.84 -4.02 -15.37
C GLY A 385 -30.03 -2.81 -14.90
N GLY A 386 -30.36 -2.22 -13.75
CA GLY A 386 -29.62 -1.10 -13.18
C GLY A 386 -28.32 -1.58 -12.55
N VAL A 387 -27.25 -1.73 -13.34
CA VAL A 387 -25.88 -1.86 -12.83
C VAL A 387 -25.59 -0.64 -11.96
N VAL A 388 -25.29 -0.82 -10.68
CA VAL A 388 -25.04 0.28 -9.75
C VAL A 388 -23.54 0.61 -9.81
N GLY A 389 -23.15 1.08 -10.99
CA GLY A 389 -21.91 1.83 -11.17
C GLY A 389 -21.96 3.15 -10.40
N ASN A 390 -20.85 3.90 -10.44
CA ASN A 390 -20.78 5.29 -9.99
C ASN A 390 -21.85 6.15 -10.71
N GLN A 391 -23.08 6.17 -10.19
CA GLN A 391 -24.04 7.18 -10.58
C GLN A 391 -23.69 8.49 -9.84
N PRO A 392 -23.95 9.66 -10.45
CA PRO A 392 -24.02 10.92 -9.71
C PRO A 392 -24.98 10.76 -8.52
N PHE A 393 -24.81 11.60 -7.50
CA PHE A 393 -25.63 11.58 -6.28
C PHE A 393 -27.11 11.29 -6.57
N GLU A 394 -27.56 10.09 -6.19
CA GLU A 394 -28.91 9.63 -6.49
C GLU A 394 -29.87 10.07 -5.37
N TRP A 395 -30.68 11.09 -5.63
CA TRP A 395 -31.74 11.56 -4.74
C TRP A 395 -32.62 10.42 -4.19
N PRO A 396 -33.04 9.40 -4.97
CA PRO A 396 -33.84 8.30 -4.44
C PRO A 396 -33.10 7.47 -3.38
N ARG A 397 -31.79 7.25 -3.56
CA ARG A 397 -30.95 6.51 -2.61
C ARG A 397 -30.74 7.31 -1.33
N LEU A 398 -30.52 8.62 -1.45
CA LEU A 398 -30.45 9.53 -0.30
C LEU A 398 -31.80 9.54 0.43
N LEU A 399 -32.92 9.66 -0.28
CA LEU A 399 -34.26 9.69 0.30
C LEU A 399 -34.58 8.40 1.06
N VAL A 400 -34.23 7.22 0.53
CA VAL A 400 -34.36 5.96 1.28
C VAL A 400 -33.51 5.99 2.55
N TRP A 401 -32.26 6.47 2.46
CA TRP A 401 -31.39 6.61 3.63
C TRP A 401 -31.93 7.61 4.66
N VAL A 402 -32.40 8.77 4.21
CA VAL A 402 -32.98 9.82 5.05
C VAL A 402 -34.27 9.31 5.69
N THR A 403 -35.16 8.65 4.96
CA THR A 403 -36.40 8.06 5.51
C THR A 403 -36.09 7.00 6.56
N VAL A 404 -35.11 6.11 6.31
CA VAL A 404 -34.67 5.11 7.30
C VAL A 404 -34.05 5.78 8.53
N CYS A 405 -33.18 6.77 8.35
CA CYS A 405 -32.57 7.51 9.47
C CYS A 405 -33.60 8.31 10.27
N VAL A 406 -34.52 9.02 9.61
CA VAL A 406 -35.56 9.85 10.23
C VAL A 406 -36.58 8.98 10.97
N ALA A 407 -36.96 7.82 10.42
CA ALA A 407 -37.80 6.85 11.11
C ALA A 407 -37.11 6.24 12.36
N MET A 408 -35.77 6.31 12.46
CA MET A 408 -35.01 5.82 13.61
C MET A 408 -34.85 6.82 14.76
N ILE A 409 -35.00 8.11 14.48
CA ILE A 409 -34.86 9.18 15.49
C ILE A 409 -35.83 8.99 16.68
N PRO A 410 -37.13 8.68 16.47
CA PRO A 410 -38.09 8.51 17.58
C PRO A 410 -37.98 7.18 18.31
N ALA A 411 -37.35 6.16 17.72
CA ALA A 411 -37.39 4.78 18.21
C ALA A 411 -36.18 4.37 19.05
N GLY A 412 -34.99 4.91 18.80
CA GLY A 412 -33.77 4.44 19.48
C GLY A 412 -32.50 5.28 19.34
N GLY A 413 -32.60 6.48 18.78
CA GLY A 413 -31.45 7.39 18.62
C GLY A 413 -30.24 6.76 17.91
N LEU A 414 -29.04 7.02 18.41
CA LEU A 414 -27.77 6.51 17.84
C LEU A 414 -27.65 4.98 17.91
N ILE A 415 -28.27 4.32 18.90
CA ILE A 415 -28.23 2.86 19.07
C ILE A 415 -29.03 2.17 17.96
N GLY A 416 -30.23 2.68 17.67
CA GLY A 416 -31.06 2.19 16.55
C GLY A 416 -30.41 2.42 15.18
N LEU A 417 -29.79 3.60 14.98
CA LEU A 417 -29.05 3.90 13.76
C LEU A 417 -27.86 2.94 13.55
N ALA A 418 -27.07 2.69 14.59
CA ALA A 418 -25.96 1.74 14.53
C ALA A 418 -26.45 0.31 14.24
N LEU A 419 -27.53 -0.13 14.88
CA LEU A 419 -28.13 -1.45 14.64
C LEU A 419 -28.60 -1.62 13.19
N VAL A 420 -29.28 -0.62 12.61
CA VAL A 420 -29.65 -0.61 11.18
C VAL A 420 -28.42 -0.75 10.29
N VAL A 421 -27.38 0.03 10.56
CA VAL A 421 -26.15 0.01 9.76
C VAL A 421 -25.51 -1.38 9.80
N PHE A 422 -25.37 -1.99 10.98
CA PHE A 422 -24.76 -3.32 11.10
C PHE A 422 -25.63 -4.42 10.48
N THR A 423 -26.96 -4.37 10.64
CA THR A 423 -27.88 -5.31 10.01
C THR A 423 -27.86 -5.19 8.49
N ILE A 424 -27.84 -3.97 7.94
CA ILE A 424 -27.67 -3.74 6.50
C ILE A 424 -26.33 -4.32 6.02
N LEU A 425 -25.23 -4.09 6.75
CA LEU A 425 -23.91 -4.63 6.41
C LEU A 425 -23.86 -6.17 6.47
N ALA A 426 -24.65 -6.80 7.33
CA ALA A 426 -24.77 -8.25 7.45
C ALA A 426 -25.61 -8.86 6.30
N VAL A 427 -26.72 -8.21 5.93
CA VAL A 427 -27.63 -8.67 4.86
C VAL A 427 -27.07 -8.38 3.45
N ALA A 428 -26.27 -7.32 3.29
CA ALA A 428 -25.72 -6.88 2.00
C ALA A 428 -24.90 -7.93 1.25
N GLU A 429 -24.34 -8.94 1.93
CA GLU A 429 -23.53 -10.00 1.32
C GLU A 429 -24.39 -11.04 0.55
N TRP A 430 -25.66 -11.17 0.93
CA TRP A 430 -26.62 -12.14 0.37
C TRP A 430 -27.53 -11.54 -0.70
N MET A 431 -27.46 -10.22 -0.86
CA MET A 431 -28.19 -9.49 -1.89
C MET A 431 -27.41 -9.51 -3.20
N PRO A 432 -28.07 -9.60 -4.37
CA PRO A 432 -27.44 -9.30 -5.65
C PRO A 432 -26.79 -7.93 -5.53
N THR A 433 -25.47 -7.89 -5.67
CA THR A 433 -24.72 -6.67 -5.36
C THR A 433 -25.19 -5.53 -6.27
N PRO A 434 -25.43 -4.31 -5.74
CA PRO A 434 -25.50 -3.11 -6.55
C PRO A 434 -24.28 -3.01 -7.50
#